data_AF-A0A2R6RIN8-F1
#
_entry.id   AF-A0A2R6RIN8-F1
#
_cell.length_a   1.000
_cell.length_b   1.000
_cell.length_c   1.000
_cell.angle_alpha   90.00
_cell.angle_beta   90.00
_cell.angle_gamma   90.00
#
_symmetry.space_group_name_H-M   'P 1'
#
loop_
_entity.id
_entity.type
_entity.pdbx_description
1 polymer ?
#
loop_
_entity_poly.entity_id
_entity_poly.type
_entity_poly.pdbx_seq_one_letter_code
_entity_poly.pdbx_strand_id
1 'polypeptide(L)'
;MISAKESGEEAFWHKHCYTVPLGNESAKQKSEKPRKLQTCARCHKIKYAGGVGSGKYHRKLYCSDGVKMQDKADTPSRWPQPEGIFTTRSHFHPLVFLEELRRLYEKAVIQGDSSFDNMKSELFMEMLKARLETMELEKDSQMVKTVVFRLFPYLTMSLPLKDTIAIKDRKQYLRVDCLPAN
;
A
#
# COMPACT_ATOMS: atom_id res chain seq x y z
N MET A 1 30.73 -39.28 -14.25
CA MET A 1 30.86 -38.90 -12.83
C MET A 1 30.84 -37.38 -12.76
N ILE A 2 29.73 -36.77 -12.35
CA ILE A 2 29.60 -35.32 -12.20
C ILE A 2 29.81 -35.00 -10.72
N SER A 3 30.93 -34.35 -10.40
CA SER A 3 31.22 -33.83 -9.07
C SER A 3 30.27 -32.68 -8.73
N ALA A 4 29.50 -32.84 -7.67
CA ALA A 4 28.77 -31.76 -7.02
C ALA A 4 29.77 -30.83 -6.31
N LYS A 5 29.80 -29.54 -6.67
CA LYS A 5 30.46 -28.48 -5.90
C LYS A 5 29.43 -27.89 -4.93
N GLU A 6 29.23 -28.55 -3.81
CA GLU A 6 28.46 -28.05 -2.66
C GLU A 6 29.38 -27.19 -1.78
N SER A 7 29.50 -25.89 -2.04
CA SER A 7 30.11 -24.98 -1.05
C SER A 7 29.65 -23.52 -1.07
N GLY A 8 28.72 -23.14 -1.96
CA GLY A 8 28.20 -21.76 -2.05
C GLY A 8 26.82 -21.56 -1.44
N GLU A 9 26.02 -22.61 -1.35
CA GLU A 9 24.59 -22.50 -1.03
C GLU A 9 24.35 -22.33 0.47
N GLU A 10 25.08 -23.07 1.30
CA GLU A 10 24.87 -23.07 2.75
C GLU A 10 25.23 -21.71 3.37
N ALA A 11 26.30 -21.06 2.91
CA ALA A 11 26.69 -19.72 3.36
C ALA A 11 25.66 -18.64 2.97
N PHE A 12 25.03 -18.78 1.79
CA PHE A 12 23.96 -17.90 1.34
C PHE A 12 22.72 -18.04 2.23
N TRP A 13 22.28 -19.26 2.49
CA TRP A 13 21.15 -19.55 3.39
C TRP A 13 21.44 -19.14 4.83
N HIS A 14 22.65 -19.39 5.33
CA HIS A 14 23.06 -19.04 6.69
C HIS A 14 23.04 -17.52 6.90
N LYS A 15 23.55 -16.73 5.95
CA LYS A 15 23.50 -15.26 6.06
C LYS A 15 22.07 -14.71 6.03
N HIS A 16 21.20 -15.28 5.20
CA HIS A 16 19.80 -14.86 5.11
C HIS A 16 18.99 -15.23 6.35
N CYS A 17 19.19 -16.41 6.93
CA CYS A 17 18.45 -16.87 8.12
C CYS A 17 18.77 -16.06 9.38
N TYR A 18 20.01 -15.60 9.57
CA TYR A 18 20.37 -14.73 10.70
C TYR A 18 20.01 -13.25 10.50
N THR A 19 19.78 -12.82 9.26
CA THR A 19 19.36 -11.43 8.98
C THR A 19 17.88 -11.21 9.30
N VAL A 20 17.07 -12.27 9.32
CA VAL A 20 15.68 -12.22 9.76
C VAL A 20 15.69 -12.23 11.28
N PRO A 21 15.13 -11.22 11.97
CA PRO A 21 14.96 -11.26 13.41
C PRO A 21 13.94 -12.36 13.76
N LEU A 22 14.41 -13.59 13.88
CA LEU A 22 13.69 -14.64 14.58
C LEU A 22 13.64 -14.15 16.03
N GLY A 23 12.44 -14.03 16.60
CA GLY A 23 12.14 -13.29 17.83
C GLY A 23 12.83 -13.71 19.13
N ASN A 24 13.96 -14.41 19.06
CA ASN A 24 14.59 -15.11 20.17
C ASN A 24 16.02 -14.62 20.48
N GLU A 25 16.66 -13.79 19.65
CA GLU A 25 18.08 -13.43 19.88
C GLU A 25 18.32 -12.47 21.06
N SER A 26 17.27 -11.88 21.64
CA SER A 26 17.36 -11.10 22.89
C SER A 26 17.01 -11.89 24.16
N ALA A 27 16.73 -13.20 24.05
CA ALA A 27 16.26 -14.02 25.17
C ALA A 27 17.38 -14.73 25.97
N LYS A 28 18.62 -14.24 25.91
CA LYS A 28 19.71 -14.70 26.78
C LYS A 28 20.06 -13.68 27.88
N GLN A 29 19.07 -13.01 28.47
CA GLN A 29 19.22 -12.46 29.81
C GLN A 29 17.90 -12.61 30.59
N LYS A 30 17.98 -13.43 31.65
CA LYS A 30 17.10 -13.53 32.82
C LYS A 30 15.60 -13.77 32.57
N SER A 31 15.18 -15.01 32.82
CA SER A 31 13.91 -15.42 33.45
C SER A 31 12.74 -14.42 33.37
N GLU A 32 12.13 -14.28 32.21
CA GLU A 32 10.78 -13.75 32.05
C GLU A 32 10.25 -14.23 30.70
N LYS A 33 8.97 -14.63 30.62
CA LYS A 33 8.37 -15.15 29.39
C LYS A 33 8.67 -14.19 28.24
N PRO A 34 9.15 -14.66 27.06
CA PRO A 34 9.45 -13.78 25.95
C PRO A 34 8.18 -13.00 25.59
N ARG A 35 8.28 -11.66 25.60
CA ARG A 35 7.13 -10.79 25.28
C ARG A 35 6.68 -11.11 23.86
N LYS A 36 5.40 -11.44 23.69
CA LYS A 36 4.81 -11.73 22.37
C LYS A 36 5.10 -10.58 21.42
N LEU A 37 5.82 -10.90 20.33
CA LEU A 37 6.10 -9.95 19.26
C LEU A 37 4.77 -9.36 18.76
N GLN A 38 4.70 -8.03 18.75
CA GLN A 38 3.54 -7.32 18.26
C GLN A 38 3.59 -7.27 16.74
N THR A 39 2.65 -7.92 16.06
CA THR A 39 2.52 -7.89 14.60
C THR A 39 1.48 -6.87 14.16
N CYS A 40 1.68 -6.29 12.98
CA CYS A 40 0.70 -5.44 12.32
C CYS A 40 -0.41 -6.29 11.68
N ALA A 41 -1.67 -6.05 12.04
CA ALA A 41 -2.80 -6.78 11.45
C ALA A 41 -3.02 -6.49 9.95
N ARG A 42 -2.32 -5.49 9.36
CA ARG A 42 -2.41 -5.15 7.93
C ARG A 42 -1.37 -5.85 7.10
N CYS A 43 -0.10 -5.59 7.44
CA CYS A 43 1.05 -6.00 6.65
C CYS A 43 1.78 -7.21 7.24
N HIS A 44 1.30 -7.70 8.39
CA HIS A 44 1.83 -8.86 9.13
C HIS A 44 3.29 -8.73 9.58
N LYS A 45 3.92 -7.56 9.38
CA LYS A 45 5.28 -7.25 9.86
C LYS A 45 5.31 -7.03 11.37
N ILE A 46 6.45 -7.32 11.99
CA ILE A 46 6.73 -7.00 13.40
C ILE A 46 6.75 -5.48 13.56
N LYS A 47 5.95 -4.95 14.49
CA LYS A 47 5.73 -3.51 14.67
C LYS A 47 7.00 -2.75 15.09
N TYR A 48 7.87 -3.37 15.88
CA TYR A 48 8.93 -2.66 16.60
C TYR A 48 10.33 -3.25 16.37
N ALA A 49 10.55 -3.88 15.21
CA ALA A 49 11.77 -4.66 14.93
C ALA A 49 13.09 -3.85 14.92
N GLY A 50 13.06 -2.52 14.86
CA GLY A 50 14.25 -1.66 14.84
C GLY A 50 14.31 -0.59 15.93
N GLY A 51 13.43 -0.65 16.95
CA GLY A 51 13.32 0.40 17.97
C GLY A 51 12.61 1.68 17.48
N VAL A 52 12.35 2.60 18.41
CA VAL A 52 11.67 3.88 18.15
C VAL A 52 12.52 4.73 17.21
N GLY A 53 11.93 5.27 16.15
CA GLY A 53 12.62 6.13 15.17
C GLY A 53 13.20 5.39 13.95
N SER A 54 13.27 4.05 13.97
CA SER A 54 13.71 3.30 12.79
C SER A 54 12.68 3.32 11.65
N GLY A 55 13.14 3.24 10.39
CA GLY A 55 12.24 3.13 9.22
C GLY A 55 11.30 1.92 9.27
N LYS A 56 11.69 0.87 10.02
CA LYS A 56 10.92 -0.37 10.24
C LYS A 56 9.93 -0.27 11.42
N TYR A 57 9.88 0.86 12.13
CA TYR A 57 8.99 1.10 13.26
C TYR A 57 7.56 1.38 12.79
N HIS A 58 6.57 0.63 13.25
CA HIS A 58 5.16 0.95 13.09
C HIS A 58 4.72 1.88 14.21
N ARG A 59 4.17 3.06 13.88
CA ARG A 59 3.56 3.92 14.91
C ARG A 59 2.33 3.21 15.49
N LYS A 60 1.98 3.52 16.75
CA LYS A 60 0.78 2.97 17.40
C LYS A 60 -0.45 3.30 16.54
N LEU A 61 -1.27 2.29 16.21
CA LEU A 61 -2.44 2.37 15.31
C LEU A 61 -2.14 2.52 13.80
N TYR A 62 -0.89 2.53 13.37
CA TYR A 62 -0.53 2.73 11.96
C TYR A 62 0.26 1.54 11.40
N CYS A 63 0.08 1.25 10.11
CA CYS A 63 0.88 0.30 9.36
C CYS A 63 2.27 0.90 9.01
N SER A 64 3.19 0.12 8.41
CA SER A 64 4.54 0.58 8.03
C SER A 64 4.55 1.68 6.97
N ASP A 65 3.59 1.62 6.05
CA ASP A 65 3.23 2.65 5.06
C ASP A 65 2.23 3.69 5.61
N GLY A 66 1.81 3.51 6.86
CA GLY A 66 1.03 4.44 7.69
C GLY A 66 -0.44 4.60 7.44
N VAL A 67 -1.05 3.66 6.76
CA VAL A 67 -2.51 3.57 6.85
C VAL A 67 -2.91 3.29 8.31
N LYS A 68 -3.89 4.04 8.79
CA LYS A 68 -4.45 3.90 10.13
C LYS A 68 -5.30 2.63 10.21
N MET A 69 -5.03 1.78 11.20
CA MET A 69 -5.64 0.45 11.36
C MET A 69 -6.93 0.43 12.19
N GLN A 70 -7.15 1.48 12.97
CA GLN A 70 -8.35 1.63 13.80
C GLN A 70 -9.01 2.95 13.44
N ASP A 71 -9.53 3.03 12.21
CA ASP A 71 -10.55 4.02 11.93
C ASP A 71 -11.91 3.33 11.99
N LYS A 72 -12.83 3.88 12.81
CA LYS A 72 -14.20 3.35 12.91
C LYS A 72 -15.04 3.76 11.70
N ALA A 73 -14.61 4.79 10.97
CA ALA A 73 -15.34 5.35 9.85
C ALA A 73 -14.99 4.70 8.50
N ASP A 74 -13.82 4.06 8.37
CA ASP A 74 -13.36 3.55 7.08
C ASP A 74 -12.39 2.38 7.24
N THR A 75 -12.62 1.31 6.49
CA THR A 75 -11.75 0.13 6.51
C THR A 75 -10.45 0.46 5.76
N PRO A 76 -9.27 0.25 6.37
CA PRO A 76 -8.00 0.48 5.70
C PRO A 76 -7.84 -0.47 4.50
N SER A 77 -7.21 -0.01 3.42
CA SER A 77 -6.88 -0.86 2.26
C SER A 77 -6.03 -2.06 2.71
N ARG A 78 -6.06 -3.19 2.01
CA ARG A 78 -5.18 -4.32 2.36
C ARG A 78 -3.74 -4.07 1.92
N TRP A 79 -2.78 -4.77 2.52
CA TRP A 79 -1.36 -4.70 2.18
C TRP A 79 -0.94 -5.96 1.41
N PRO A 80 0.00 -5.89 0.44
CA PRO A 80 0.72 -4.70 -0.04
C PRO A 80 -0.08 -3.79 -0.98
N GLN A 81 0.21 -2.50 -0.89
CA GLN A 81 -0.15 -1.52 -1.91
C GLN A 81 1.08 -1.21 -2.78
N PRO A 82 0.91 -0.79 -4.05
CA PRO A 82 2.00 -0.31 -4.89
C PRO A 82 2.79 0.81 -4.20
N GLU A 83 4.09 0.83 -4.45
CA GLU A 83 5.00 1.78 -3.80
C GLU A 83 4.75 3.21 -4.30
N GLY A 84 4.99 4.20 -3.44
CA GLY A 84 4.84 5.61 -3.79
C GLY A 84 3.42 6.16 -3.72
N ILE A 85 2.36 5.34 -3.77
CA ILE A 85 0.97 5.81 -3.59
C ILE A 85 0.77 6.42 -2.20
N PHE A 86 1.37 5.80 -1.19
CA PHE A 86 1.37 6.27 0.19
C PHE A 86 2.80 6.48 0.66
N THR A 87 3.13 7.68 1.14
CA THR A 87 4.42 7.97 1.78
C THR A 87 4.24 8.60 3.15
N THR A 88 5.35 8.67 3.90
CA THR A 88 5.48 9.30 5.23
C THR A 88 4.43 8.91 6.26
N ARG A 89 3.71 7.82 5.99
CA ARG A 89 2.70 7.23 6.83
C ARG A 89 1.39 8.01 6.97
N SER A 90 1.17 9.03 6.16
CA SER A 90 -0.07 9.82 6.24
C SER A 90 -0.30 10.66 4.99
N HIS A 91 0.39 10.34 3.89
CA HIS A 91 0.40 11.16 2.70
C HIS A 91 0.04 10.33 1.47
N PHE A 92 -0.95 10.78 0.72
CA PHE A 92 -1.43 10.18 -0.52
C PHE A 92 -0.88 10.94 -1.73
N HIS A 93 -0.39 10.22 -2.74
CA HIS A 93 0.10 10.78 -4.00
C HIS A 93 -0.86 10.47 -5.14
N PRO A 94 -1.75 11.41 -5.52
CA PRO A 94 -2.78 11.16 -6.52
C PRO A 94 -2.21 10.85 -7.90
N LEU A 95 -1.08 11.45 -8.27
CA LEU A 95 -0.46 11.21 -9.58
C LEU A 95 0.13 9.82 -9.69
N VAL A 96 0.86 9.37 -8.67
CA VAL A 96 1.41 8.00 -8.62
C VAL A 96 0.27 6.97 -8.62
N PHE A 97 -0.83 7.27 -7.93
CA PHE A 97 -2.02 6.43 -7.96
C PHE A 97 -2.64 6.31 -9.37
N LEU A 98 -2.80 7.43 -10.08
CA LEU A 98 -3.35 7.46 -11.44
C LEU A 98 -2.41 6.79 -12.45
N GLU A 99 -1.10 6.99 -12.31
CA GLU A 99 -0.09 6.33 -13.15
C GLU A 99 -0.13 4.81 -12.98
N GLU A 100 -0.25 4.31 -11.74
CA GLU A 100 -0.37 2.88 -11.48
C GLU A 100 -1.68 2.30 -12.03
N LEU A 101 -2.79 3.04 -11.92
CA LEU A 101 -4.06 2.65 -12.53
C LEU A 101 -3.94 2.55 -14.05
N ARG A 102 -3.32 3.53 -14.69
CA ARG A 102 -3.04 3.54 -16.13
C ARG A 102 -2.20 2.33 -16.53
N ARG A 103 -1.09 2.09 -15.81
CA ARG A 103 -0.19 0.97 -16.05
C ARG A 103 -0.91 -0.38 -16.00
N LEU A 104 -1.79 -0.58 -15.02
CA LEU A 104 -2.58 -1.81 -14.90
C LEU A 104 -3.61 -1.94 -16.03
N TYR A 105 -4.27 -0.85 -16.39
CA TYR A 105 -5.19 -0.84 -17.53
C TYR A 105 -4.49 -1.19 -18.84
N GLU A 106 -3.34 -0.56 -19.13
CA GLU A 106 -2.56 -0.81 -20.34
C GLU A 106 -2.12 -2.28 -20.42
N LYS A 107 -1.61 -2.85 -19.33
CA LYS A 107 -1.21 -4.26 -19.30
C LYS A 107 -2.40 -5.21 -19.47
N ALA A 108 -3.47 -4.98 -18.72
CA ALA A 108 -4.60 -5.91 -18.66
C ALA A 108 -5.49 -5.85 -19.91
N VAL A 109 -5.78 -4.64 -20.39
CA VAL A 109 -6.81 -4.41 -21.42
C VAL A 109 -6.17 -4.23 -22.80
N ILE A 110 -5.06 -3.48 -22.90
CA ILE A 110 -4.44 -3.18 -24.20
C ILE A 110 -3.51 -4.32 -24.62
N GLN A 111 -2.64 -4.77 -23.72
CA GLN A 111 -1.63 -5.79 -24.02
C GLN A 111 -2.13 -7.22 -23.80
N GLY A 112 -3.17 -7.41 -22.99
CA GLY A 112 -3.66 -8.74 -22.62
C GLY A 112 -2.62 -9.57 -21.83
N ASP A 113 -1.67 -8.90 -21.17
CA ASP A 113 -0.53 -9.54 -20.51
C ASP A 113 -0.91 -10.02 -19.11
N SER A 114 -1.03 -11.34 -18.90
CA SER A 114 -1.36 -11.90 -17.58
C SER A 114 -0.31 -11.62 -16.49
N SER A 115 0.86 -11.06 -16.80
CA SER A 115 1.86 -10.66 -15.79
C SER A 115 1.38 -9.55 -14.84
N PHE A 116 0.31 -8.82 -15.18
CA PHE A 116 -0.32 -7.90 -14.23
C PHE A 116 -1.00 -8.64 -13.07
N ASP A 117 -1.34 -9.92 -13.25
CA ASP A 117 -2.00 -10.76 -12.26
C ASP A 117 -1.01 -11.18 -11.15
N ASN A 118 -0.76 -10.25 -10.25
CA ASN A 118 0.04 -10.47 -9.06
C ASN A 118 -0.68 -9.89 -7.84
N MET A 119 -0.35 -10.43 -6.67
CA MET A 119 -0.99 -10.07 -5.40
C MET A 119 -1.01 -8.54 -5.14
N LYS A 120 0.00 -7.77 -5.56
CA LYS A 120 -0.01 -6.30 -5.39
C LYS A 120 -1.08 -5.65 -6.26
N SER A 121 -1.18 -6.05 -7.52
CA SER A 121 -2.20 -5.56 -8.45
C SER A 121 -3.60 -5.92 -7.99
N GLU A 122 -3.82 -7.16 -7.52
CA GLU A 122 -5.11 -7.59 -7.00
C GLU A 122 -5.55 -6.73 -5.81
N LEU A 123 -4.67 -6.54 -4.82
CA LEU A 123 -5.00 -5.75 -3.62
C LEU A 123 -5.14 -4.25 -3.90
N PHE A 124 -4.44 -3.73 -4.91
CA PHE A 124 -4.69 -2.39 -5.42
C PHE A 124 -6.08 -2.30 -6.05
N MET A 125 -6.46 -3.26 -6.89
CA MET A 125 -7.77 -3.31 -7.52
C MET A 125 -8.91 -3.53 -6.51
N GLU A 126 -8.69 -4.31 -5.45
CA GLU A 126 -9.64 -4.42 -4.33
C GLU A 126 -9.85 -3.06 -3.66
N MET A 127 -8.77 -2.33 -3.36
CA MET A 127 -8.86 -0.98 -2.79
C MET A 127 -9.58 -0.01 -3.72
N LEU A 128 -9.24 -0.04 -5.02
CA LEU A 128 -9.88 0.78 -6.04
C LEU A 128 -11.39 0.49 -6.04
N LYS A 129 -11.79 -0.76 -6.24
CA LYS A 129 -13.21 -1.19 -6.29
C LYS A 129 -13.99 -0.78 -5.04
N ALA A 130 -13.40 -0.93 -3.85
CA ALA A 130 -14.05 -0.58 -2.59
C ALA A 130 -14.34 0.93 -2.43
N ARG A 131 -13.75 1.77 -3.28
CA ARG A 131 -13.79 3.24 -3.16
C ARG A 131 -14.20 3.95 -4.44
N LEU A 132 -14.46 3.21 -5.51
CA LEU A 132 -15.06 3.77 -6.71
C LEU A 132 -16.51 4.11 -6.43
N GLU A 133 -16.87 5.35 -6.73
CA GLU A 133 -18.22 5.88 -6.66
C GLU A 133 -18.54 6.58 -7.99
N THR A 134 -19.82 6.68 -8.35
CA THR A 134 -20.26 7.50 -9.47
C THR A 134 -20.83 8.80 -8.92
N MET A 135 -20.39 9.92 -9.50
CA MET A 135 -20.82 11.26 -9.12
C MET A 135 -21.25 12.03 -10.36
N GLU A 136 -22.33 12.81 -10.25
CA GLU A 136 -22.68 13.79 -11.27
C GLU A 136 -21.87 15.06 -11.02
N LEU A 137 -21.00 15.39 -11.98
CA LEU A 137 -20.17 16.59 -11.98
C LEU A 137 -20.58 17.48 -13.15
N GLU A 138 -20.63 18.78 -12.90
CA GLU A 138 -20.87 19.75 -13.97
C GLU A 138 -19.61 19.85 -14.84
N LYS A 139 -19.79 19.64 -16.14
CA LYS A 139 -18.78 19.79 -17.17
C LYS A 139 -19.41 20.52 -18.35
N ASP A 140 -18.86 21.67 -18.71
CA ASP A 140 -19.34 22.49 -19.83
C ASP A 140 -20.85 22.81 -19.77
N SER A 141 -21.35 23.19 -18.59
CA SER A 141 -22.78 23.45 -18.30
C SER A 141 -23.71 22.23 -18.41
N GLN A 142 -23.15 21.01 -18.49
CA GLN A 142 -23.90 19.75 -18.50
C GLN A 142 -23.51 18.87 -17.31
N MET A 143 -24.49 18.23 -16.67
CA MET A 143 -24.22 17.25 -15.62
C MET A 143 -23.78 15.93 -16.26
N VAL A 144 -22.53 15.52 -15.99
CA VAL A 144 -21.93 14.30 -16.51
C VAL A 144 -21.69 13.32 -15.37
N LYS A 145 -22.07 12.06 -15.55
CA LYS A 145 -21.73 10.98 -14.62
C LYS A 145 -20.26 10.64 -14.76
N THR A 146 -19.49 10.94 -13.73
CA THR A 146 -18.06 10.69 -13.65
C THR A 146 -17.77 9.62 -12.60
N VAL A 147 -16.87 8.71 -12.94
CA VAL A 147 -16.32 7.74 -11.98
C VAL A 147 -15.25 8.44 -11.16
N VAL A 148 -15.38 8.35 -9.84
CA VAL A 148 -14.47 8.99 -8.88
C VAL A 148 -14.01 7.99 -7.82
N PHE A 149 -12.83 8.22 -7.27
CA PHE A 149 -12.26 7.45 -6.18
C PHE A 149 -12.37 8.25 -4.87
N ARG A 150 -13.08 7.71 -3.87
CA ARG A 150 -13.21 8.34 -2.55
C ARG A 150 -11.88 8.33 -1.80
N LEU A 151 -11.38 9.53 -1.48
CA LEU A 151 -10.13 9.68 -0.73
C LEU A 151 -10.28 9.29 0.74
N PHE A 152 -9.17 8.89 1.36
CA PHE A 152 -9.13 8.57 2.79
C PHE A 152 -9.16 9.87 3.60
N PRO A 153 -10.13 10.07 4.51
CA PRO A 153 -10.31 11.35 5.20
C PRO A 153 -9.15 11.69 6.16
N TYR A 154 -8.38 10.70 6.59
CA TYR A 154 -7.25 10.87 7.50
C TYR A 154 -5.91 11.12 6.77
N LEU A 155 -5.88 11.07 5.45
CA LEU A 155 -4.64 11.28 4.67
C LEU A 155 -4.52 12.75 4.27
N THR A 156 -3.31 13.27 4.43
CA THR A 156 -2.86 14.45 3.69
C THR A 156 -2.55 14.06 2.25
N MET A 157 -2.49 15.04 1.34
CA MET A 157 -2.31 14.77 -0.09
C MET A 157 -1.31 15.76 -0.68
N SER A 158 -0.49 15.31 -1.64
CA SER A 158 0.33 16.21 -2.46
C SER A 158 -0.58 17.04 -3.37
N LEU A 159 -0.09 18.19 -3.86
CA LEU A 159 -0.88 19.07 -4.71
C LEU A 159 -1.41 18.28 -5.92
N PRO A 160 -2.74 18.09 -6.04
CA PRO A 160 -3.32 17.39 -7.17
C PRO A 160 -3.24 18.29 -8.41
N LEU A 161 -3.36 17.70 -9.60
CA LEU A 161 -3.59 18.50 -10.80
C LEU A 161 -4.88 19.31 -10.62
N LYS A 162 -4.90 20.53 -11.18
CA LYS A 162 -6.11 21.36 -11.18
C LYS A 162 -7.30 20.54 -11.70
N ASP A 163 -8.45 20.70 -11.05
CA ASP A 163 -9.74 20.11 -11.44
C ASP A 163 -9.85 18.57 -11.37
N THR A 164 -8.88 17.91 -10.72
CA THR A 164 -8.94 16.45 -10.49
C THR A 164 -9.60 16.06 -9.17
N ILE A 165 -9.83 17.02 -8.26
CA ILE A 165 -10.50 16.78 -6.99
C ILE A 165 -11.90 17.37 -7.00
N ALA A 166 -12.88 16.54 -6.69
CA ALA A 166 -14.25 16.95 -6.41
C ALA A 166 -14.52 16.87 -4.90
N ILE A 167 -15.37 17.76 -4.40
CA ILE A 167 -15.82 17.77 -3.00
C ILE A 167 -17.33 17.59 -2.98
N LYS A 168 -17.80 16.58 -2.25
CA LYS A 168 -19.23 16.33 -2.02
C LYS A 168 -19.42 15.81 -0.59
N ASP A 169 -20.43 16.32 0.12
CA ASP A 169 -20.75 15.88 1.49
C ASP A 169 -19.55 15.91 2.46
N ARG A 170 -18.70 16.95 2.33
CA ARG A 170 -17.42 17.11 3.09
C ARG A 170 -16.40 15.99 2.87
N LYS A 171 -16.59 15.14 1.86
CA LYS A 171 -15.64 14.12 1.41
C LYS A 171 -14.96 14.59 0.14
N GLN A 172 -13.71 14.16 -0.02
CA GLN A 172 -12.91 14.45 -1.19
C GLN A 172 -12.86 13.23 -2.12
N TYR A 173 -12.90 13.50 -3.41
CA TYR A 173 -12.99 12.52 -4.47
C TYR A 173 -11.96 12.83 -5.54
N LEU A 174 -11.14 11.84 -5.89
CA LEU A 174 -10.22 11.93 -7.01
C LEU A 174 -10.92 11.44 -8.27
N ARG A 175 -10.94 12.27 -9.31
CA ARG A 175 -11.37 11.86 -10.64
C ARG A 175 -10.40 10.83 -11.21
N VAL A 176 -10.92 9.74 -11.73
CA VAL A 176 -10.11 8.67 -12.37
C VAL A 176 -10.28 8.65 -13.90
N ASP A 177 -11.15 9.49 -14.43
CA ASP A 177 -11.42 9.67 -15.87
C ASP A 177 -10.41 10.59 -16.57
N CYS A 178 -9.48 11.19 -15.82
CA CYS A 178 -8.52 12.17 -16.33
C CYS A 178 -7.20 11.55 -16.82
N LEU A 179 -7.18 10.27 -17.17
CA LEU A 179 -6.03 9.66 -17.83
C LEU A 179 -6.05 10.03 -19.33
N PRO A 180 -5.12 10.86 -19.84
CA PRO A 180 -5.07 11.13 -21.26
C PRO A 180 -4.76 9.83 -22.01
N ALA A 181 -5.61 9.49 -22.98
CA ALA A 181 -5.22 8.60 -24.05
C ALA A 181 -4.11 9.31 -24.83
N ASN A 182 -2.88 8.77 -24.76
CA ASN A 182 -1.82 9.20 -25.68
C ASN A 182 -2.10 8.63 -27.06
#